data_AF-A0A7Y5RFB1-F1
#
_entry.id   AF-A0A7Y5RFB1-F1
#
_cell.length_a   1.000
_cell.length_b   1.000
_cell.length_c   1.000
_cell.angle_alpha   90.00
_cell.angle_beta   90.00
_cell.angle_gamma   90.00
#
_symmetry.space_group_name_H-M   'P 1'
#
loop_
_entity.id
_entity.type
_entity.pdbx_description
1 polymer ?
#
loop_
_entity_poly.entity_id
_entity_poly.type
_entity_poly.pdbx_seq_one_letter_code
_entity_poly.pdbx_strand_id
1 'polypeptide(L)'
;YQTMVEPVRARVPSSGQVSFSTHCHDDLGLATINTISGILGGARQVEVSMHGIGERAGNAALEEVAAILSIRKDQYPFTSGLDLKQIGATSKALDQIISFTPSPNKAIVGKNAFAHASGIHQHGVLANPLTYEIMTPASFGVVANTIVLGKHSGRRGLEQKLKELGYNFNREQIDEIYHRFTTLADRKKSIYDQDIVALLEAESAPTV
;
A
#
# COMPACT_ATOMS: atom_id res chain seq x y z
N TYR A 1 -18.84 1.90 17.51
CA TYR A 1 -19.88 1.89 16.47
C TYR A 1 -20.79 0.66 16.53
N GLN A 2 -20.28 -0.56 16.74
CA GLN A 2 -21.11 -1.76 16.86
C GLN A 2 -22.22 -1.62 17.93
N THR A 3 -21.84 -1.18 19.13
CA THR A 3 -22.74 -0.90 20.26
C THR A 3 -23.77 0.22 20.01
N MET A 4 -23.65 0.94 18.89
CA MET A 4 -24.65 1.91 18.43
C MET A 4 -25.60 1.27 17.40
N VAL A 5 -25.08 0.47 16.46
CA VAL A 5 -25.88 -0.13 15.39
C VAL A 5 -26.79 -1.24 15.91
N GLU A 6 -26.32 -2.10 16.82
CA GLU A 6 -27.12 -3.22 17.33
C GLU A 6 -28.40 -2.74 18.05
N PRO A 7 -28.35 -1.76 18.98
CA PRO A 7 -29.57 -1.27 19.61
C PRO A 7 -30.52 -0.56 18.65
N VAL A 8 -30.01 0.16 17.65
CA VAL A 8 -30.85 0.80 16.63
C VAL A 8 -31.62 -0.27 15.85
N ARG A 9 -30.93 -1.31 15.35
CA ARG A 9 -31.57 -2.42 14.64
C ARG A 9 -32.61 -3.13 15.48
N ALA A 10 -32.30 -3.41 16.76
CA ALA A 10 -33.22 -4.09 17.67
C ALA A 10 -34.50 -3.29 17.96
N ARG A 11 -34.45 -1.95 17.86
CA ARG A 11 -35.59 -1.06 18.17
C ARG A 11 -36.45 -0.71 16.96
N VAL A 12 -35.95 -0.89 15.74
CA VAL A 12 -36.73 -0.60 14.52
C VAL A 12 -37.70 -1.78 14.26
N PRO A 13 -39.03 -1.55 14.30
CA PRO A 13 -40.01 -2.64 14.15
C PRO A 13 -39.92 -3.39 12.82
N SER A 14 -39.51 -2.71 11.75
CA SER A 14 -39.34 -3.26 10.39
C SER A 14 -37.91 -3.72 10.09
N SER A 15 -37.06 -3.91 11.11
CA SER A 15 -35.63 -4.18 10.93
C SER A 15 -35.31 -5.43 10.10
N GLY A 16 -36.20 -6.41 10.07
CA GLY A 16 -36.07 -7.61 9.22
C GLY A 16 -36.45 -7.39 7.74
N GLN A 17 -37.00 -6.23 7.38
CA GLN A 17 -37.48 -5.91 6.03
C GLN A 17 -36.65 -4.83 5.34
N VAL A 18 -35.66 -4.26 6.04
CA VAL A 18 -34.82 -3.16 5.54
C VAL A 18 -33.35 -3.46 5.73
N SER A 19 -32.53 -2.95 4.81
CA SER A 19 -31.07 -2.97 4.95
C SER A 19 -30.62 -1.73 5.71
N PHE A 20 -29.83 -1.94 6.76
CA PHE A 20 -29.18 -0.84 7.48
C PHE A 20 -27.87 -0.46 6.77
N SER A 21 -27.71 0.83 6.49
CA SER A 21 -26.49 1.44 5.97
C SER A 21 -25.71 2.13 7.09
N THR A 22 -24.39 2.17 6.98
CA THR A 22 -23.55 3.09 7.76
C THR A 22 -22.71 3.96 6.83
N HIS A 23 -22.69 5.26 7.12
CA HIS A 23 -21.87 6.26 6.45
C HIS A 23 -21.00 6.96 7.51
N CYS A 24 -19.69 6.74 7.45
CA CYS A 24 -18.76 7.25 8.46
C CYS A 24 -17.80 8.27 7.84
N HIS A 25 -17.70 9.44 8.47
CA HIS A 25 -16.69 10.46 8.14
C HIS A 25 -15.40 10.27 8.93
N ASP A 26 -14.29 10.77 8.37
CA ASP A 26 -12.93 10.50 8.86
C ASP A 26 -12.26 11.65 9.61
N ASP A 27 -13.05 12.59 10.16
CA ASP A 27 -12.55 13.77 10.88
C ASP A 27 -11.58 13.43 12.04
N LEU A 28 -11.66 12.21 12.60
CA LEU A 28 -10.78 11.71 13.67
C LEU A 28 -9.95 10.48 13.25
N GLY A 29 -9.90 10.12 11.97
CA GLY A 29 -9.17 8.94 11.47
C GLY A 29 -9.78 7.60 11.90
N LEU A 30 -11.11 7.55 12.10
CA LEU A 30 -11.82 6.36 12.59
C LEU A 30 -12.89 5.85 11.63
N ALA A 31 -13.05 6.41 10.43
CA ALA A 31 -14.14 6.08 9.52
C ALA A 31 -14.10 4.61 9.08
N THR A 32 -12.93 4.12 8.67
CA THR A 32 -12.75 2.73 8.23
C THR A 32 -13.15 1.75 9.34
N ILE A 33 -12.63 1.91 10.57
CA ILE A 33 -12.93 0.97 11.65
C ILE A 33 -14.36 1.12 12.18
N ASN A 34 -14.94 2.32 12.17
CA ASN A 34 -16.35 2.53 12.50
C ASN A 34 -17.26 1.86 11.49
N THR A 35 -16.90 1.86 10.21
CA THR A 35 -17.60 1.14 9.14
C THR A 35 -17.56 -0.37 9.37
N ILE A 36 -16.38 -0.95 9.65
CA ILE A 36 -16.25 -2.38 9.99
C ILE A 36 -17.07 -2.72 11.25
N SER A 37 -17.03 -1.85 12.26
CA SER A 37 -17.85 -2.00 13.47
C SER A 37 -19.35 -1.93 13.19
N GLY A 38 -19.78 -1.13 12.20
CA GLY A 38 -21.16 -1.08 11.74
C GLY A 38 -21.60 -2.40 11.10
N ILE A 39 -20.74 -3.01 10.28
CA ILE A 39 -20.98 -4.33 9.68
C ILE A 39 -21.15 -5.39 10.77
N LEU A 40 -20.29 -5.37 11.79
CA LEU A 40 -20.38 -6.26 12.96
C LEU A 40 -21.71 -6.08 13.71
N GLY A 41 -22.17 -4.84 13.88
CA GLY A 41 -23.48 -4.53 14.46
C GLY A 41 -24.67 -4.93 13.58
N GLY A 42 -24.40 -5.39 12.35
CA GLY A 42 -25.36 -5.96 11.43
C GLY A 42 -25.83 -5.02 10.32
N ALA A 43 -25.12 -3.91 10.09
CA ALA A 43 -25.27 -3.18 8.83
C ALA A 43 -24.89 -4.10 7.66
N ARG A 44 -25.62 -3.98 6.55
CA ARG A 44 -25.40 -4.79 5.33
C ARG A 44 -25.18 -3.94 4.09
N GLN A 45 -25.22 -2.62 4.25
CA GLN A 45 -24.73 -1.64 3.31
C GLN A 45 -23.73 -0.74 4.05
N VAL A 46 -22.68 -0.33 3.36
CA VAL A 46 -21.73 0.66 3.86
C VAL A 46 -21.45 1.67 2.76
N GLU A 47 -21.39 2.94 3.12
CA GLU A 47 -21.09 4.02 2.21
C GLU A 47 -19.63 4.39 2.35
N VAL A 48 -18.89 4.23 1.24
CA VAL A 48 -17.44 4.38 1.16
C VAL A 48 -17.10 5.11 -0.13
N SER A 49 -15.89 5.66 -0.19
CA SER A 49 -15.36 6.30 -1.40
C SER A 49 -13.93 5.86 -1.67
N MET A 50 -13.55 5.79 -2.94
CA MET A 50 -12.17 5.52 -3.32
C MET A 50 -11.25 6.62 -2.76
N HIS A 51 -10.11 6.23 -2.18
CA HIS A 51 -9.20 7.11 -1.41
C HIS A 51 -9.79 7.71 -0.13
N GLY A 52 -11.06 7.42 0.19
CA GLY A 52 -11.79 8.09 1.26
C GLY A 52 -12.19 9.52 0.93
N ILE A 53 -12.21 9.95 -0.34
CA ILE A 53 -12.61 11.33 -0.68
C ILE A 53 -14.03 11.67 -0.22
N GLY A 54 -14.24 12.90 0.20
CA GLY A 54 -15.54 13.39 0.64
C GLY A 54 -15.40 14.75 1.30
N GLU A 55 -16.45 15.19 1.99
CA GLU A 55 -16.43 16.44 2.75
C GLU A 55 -15.34 16.42 3.84
N ARG A 56 -14.64 17.55 4.01
CA ARG A 56 -13.64 17.78 5.06
C ARG A 56 -12.48 16.75 5.01
N ALA A 57 -12.36 15.90 6.02
CA ALA A 57 -11.39 14.81 6.10
C ALA A 57 -11.79 13.57 5.28
N GLY A 58 -13.00 13.56 4.74
CA GLY A 58 -13.48 12.50 3.86
C GLY A 58 -14.38 11.46 4.53
N ASN A 59 -14.53 10.34 3.85
CA ASN A 59 -15.34 9.18 4.23
C ASN A 59 -14.44 7.97 4.49
N ALA A 60 -15.03 6.87 4.96
CA ALA A 60 -14.35 5.57 4.99
C ALA A 60 -13.83 5.18 3.60
N ALA A 61 -12.55 4.82 3.53
CA ALA A 61 -11.90 4.49 2.26
C ALA A 61 -12.32 3.10 1.77
N LEU A 62 -12.83 3.03 0.53
CA LEU A 62 -13.31 1.81 -0.10
C LEU A 62 -12.24 0.72 -0.09
N GLU A 63 -11.02 1.05 -0.52
CA GLU A 63 -9.93 0.11 -0.64
C GLU A 63 -9.49 -0.47 0.71
N GLU A 64 -9.60 0.31 1.79
CA GLU A 64 -9.23 -0.13 3.14
C GLU A 64 -10.29 -1.05 3.74
N VAL A 65 -11.57 -0.68 3.62
CA VAL A 65 -12.69 -1.52 4.07
C VAL A 65 -12.67 -2.86 3.32
N ALA A 66 -12.47 -2.83 2.00
CA ALA A 66 -12.38 -4.02 1.17
C ALA A 66 -11.18 -4.91 1.56
N ALA A 67 -10.02 -4.29 1.83
CA ALA A 67 -8.82 -5.01 2.27
C ALA A 67 -9.03 -5.70 3.62
N ILE A 68 -9.62 -5.02 4.60
CA ILE A 68 -9.89 -5.59 5.93
C ILE A 68 -10.79 -6.83 5.81
N LEU A 69 -11.91 -6.72 5.07
CA LEU A 69 -12.83 -7.84 4.89
C LEU A 69 -12.20 -9.02 4.14
N SER A 70 -11.23 -8.77 3.27
CA SER A 70 -10.57 -9.84 2.50
C SER A 70 -9.40 -10.50 3.24
N ILE A 71 -8.60 -9.72 3.96
CA ILE A 71 -7.38 -10.19 4.63
C ILE A 71 -7.70 -10.78 5.99
N ARG A 72 -8.62 -10.14 6.73
CA ARG A 72 -8.98 -10.53 8.10
C ARG A 72 -10.28 -11.31 8.16
N LYS A 73 -10.50 -12.21 7.20
CA LYS A 73 -11.67 -13.12 7.17
C LYS A 73 -11.78 -13.98 8.42
N ASP A 74 -10.65 -14.21 9.10
CA ASP A 74 -10.59 -14.87 10.41
C ASP A 74 -11.38 -14.11 11.49
N GLN A 75 -11.44 -12.78 11.41
CA GLN A 75 -12.17 -11.91 12.35
C GLN A 75 -13.48 -11.38 11.77
N TYR A 76 -13.51 -11.13 10.46
CA TYR A 76 -14.61 -10.48 9.77
C TYR A 76 -15.08 -11.37 8.61
N PRO A 77 -15.92 -12.40 8.89
CA PRO A 77 -16.35 -13.39 7.92
C PRO A 77 -17.46 -12.84 6.99
N PHE A 78 -17.27 -11.64 6.44
CA PHE A 78 -18.19 -10.99 5.51
C PHE A 78 -17.57 -10.90 4.13
N THR A 79 -18.42 -10.95 3.10
CA THR A 79 -18.00 -10.89 1.70
C THR A 79 -18.70 -9.74 0.99
N SER A 80 -18.08 -9.24 -0.07
CA SER A 80 -18.70 -8.32 -1.02
C SER A 80 -18.49 -8.83 -2.44
N GLY A 81 -19.20 -8.24 -3.41
CA GLY A 81 -19.00 -8.51 -4.84
C GLY A 81 -17.85 -7.73 -5.47
N LEU A 82 -16.97 -7.09 -4.68
CA LEU A 82 -15.87 -6.30 -5.20
C LEU A 82 -14.78 -7.18 -5.83
N ASP A 83 -14.36 -6.86 -7.05
CA ASP A 83 -13.11 -7.37 -7.61
C ASP A 83 -11.94 -6.54 -7.09
N LEU A 84 -11.22 -7.06 -6.10
CA LEU A 84 -10.09 -6.37 -5.48
C LEU A 84 -8.97 -6.08 -6.47
N LYS A 85 -8.83 -6.86 -7.56
CA LYS A 85 -7.80 -6.61 -8.58
C LYS A 85 -8.07 -5.34 -9.39
N GLN A 86 -9.26 -4.76 -9.30
CA GLN A 86 -9.59 -3.48 -9.95
C GLN A 86 -9.24 -2.27 -9.08
N ILE A 87 -8.87 -2.44 -7.81
CA ILE A 87 -8.61 -1.32 -6.90
C ILE A 87 -7.48 -0.42 -7.42
N GLY A 88 -6.35 -0.99 -7.83
CA GLY A 88 -5.23 -0.21 -8.37
C GLY A 88 -5.58 0.56 -9.65
N ALA A 89 -6.32 -0.05 -10.58
CA ALA A 89 -6.78 0.62 -11.80
C ALA A 89 -7.80 1.72 -11.50
N THR A 90 -8.73 1.48 -10.57
CA THR A 90 -9.74 2.44 -10.14
C THR A 90 -9.10 3.65 -9.45
N SER A 91 -8.10 3.42 -8.60
CA SER A 91 -7.28 4.48 -8.00
C SER A 91 -6.67 5.39 -9.06
N LYS A 92 -6.00 4.81 -10.06
CA LYS A 92 -5.34 5.56 -11.13
C LYS A 92 -6.32 6.31 -12.01
N ALA A 93 -7.50 5.72 -12.28
CA ALA A 93 -8.55 6.40 -13.02
C ALA A 93 -9.06 7.62 -12.25
N LEU A 94 -9.23 7.50 -10.92
CA LEU A 94 -9.59 8.63 -10.08
C LEU A 94 -8.50 9.70 -10.08
N ASP A 95 -7.22 9.33 -9.92
CA ASP A 95 -6.08 10.26 -9.98
C ASP A 95 -6.04 11.12 -11.26
N GLN A 96 -6.60 10.62 -12.36
CA GLN A 96 -6.70 11.35 -13.64
C GLN A 96 -7.89 12.31 -13.70
N ILE A 97 -8.88 12.14 -12.84
CA ILE A 97 -10.14 12.91 -12.80
C ILE A 97 -10.06 14.04 -11.77
N ILE A 98 -9.44 13.77 -10.61
CA ILE A 98 -9.31 14.74 -9.52
C ILE A 98 -7.97 15.48 -9.58
N SER A 99 -7.89 16.62 -8.88
CA SER A 99 -6.72 17.53 -8.90
C SER A 99 -5.60 17.15 -7.94
N PHE A 100 -5.75 16.05 -7.20
CA PHE A 100 -4.79 15.59 -6.21
C PHE A 100 -4.67 14.08 -6.25
N THR A 101 -3.51 13.58 -5.82
CA THR A 101 -3.24 12.14 -5.68
C THR A 101 -3.26 11.75 -4.20
N PRO A 102 -3.54 10.47 -3.86
CA PRO A 102 -3.44 10.02 -2.49
C PRO A 102 -2.02 10.21 -1.95
N SER A 103 -1.90 10.35 -0.63
CA SER A 103 -0.60 10.42 0.04
C SER A 103 0.24 9.18 -0.32
N PRO A 104 1.57 9.31 -0.49
CA PRO A 104 2.43 8.16 -0.80
C PRO A 104 2.30 6.99 0.19
N ASN A 105 1.95 7.26 1.46
CA ASN A 105 1.76 6.26 2.51
C ASN A 105 0.28 5.88 2.74
N LYS A 106 -0.65 6.26 1.85
CA LYS A 106 -2.05 5.81 1.91
C LYS A 106 -2.08 4.29 1.86
N ALA A 107 -2.87 3.67 2.74
CA ALA A 107 -3.01 2.22 2.76
C ALA A 107 -3.53 1.70 1.41
N ILE A 108 -3.08 0.50 1.01
CA ILE A 108 -3.44 -0.22 -0.21
C ILE A 108 -2.94 0.43 -1.51
N VAL A 109 -3.20 1.71 -1.75
CA VAL A 109 -2.96 2.35 -3.06
C VAL A 109 -1.84 3.40 -3.06
N GLY A 110 -1.32 3.78 -1.89
CA GLY A 110 -0.18 4.68 -1.81
C GLY A 110 1.07 4.07 -2.44
N LYS A 111 1.87 4.90 -3.11
CA LYS A 111 3.12 4.47 -3.78
C LYS A 111 4.08 3.68 -2.86
N ASN A 112 4.06 3.97 -1.56
CA ASN A 112 4.92 3.36 -0.56
C ASN A 112 4.20 2.27 0.26
N ALA A 113 2.94 1.93 -0.03
CA ALA A 113 2.14 1.01 0.79
C ALA A 113 2.75 -0.40 0.89
N PHE A 114 3.55 -0.80 -0.11
CA PHE A 114 4.24 -2.10 -0.18
C PHE A 114 5.76 -1.95 -0.26
N ALA A 115 6.30 -0.75 -0.01
CA ALA A 115 7.71 -0.46 -0.19
C ALA A 115 8.53 -0.71 1.10
N HIS A 116 9.67 -1.40 0.95
CA HIS A 116 10.61 -1.71 2.03
C HIS A 116 11.94 -1.00 1.80
N ALA A 117 12.30 -0.08 2.70
CA ALA A 117 13.49 0.77 2.55
C ALA A 117 14.67 0.37 3.46
N SER A 118 14.41 -0.15 4.66
CA SER A 118 15.48 -0.52 5.60
C SER A 118 16.10 -1.86 5.21
N GLY A 119 17.43 -1.98 5.32
CA GLY A 119 18.14 -3.21 4.95
C GLY A 119 17.67 -4.46 5.70
N ILE A 120 17.24 -4.32 6.96
CA ILE A 120 16.67 -5.43 7.74
C ILE A 120 15.30 -5.87 7.22
N HIS A 121 14.44 -4.94 6.80
CA HIS A 121 13.13 -5.27 6.22
C HIS A 121 13.32 -5.89 4.84
N GLN A 122 14.20 -5.32 4.00
CA GLN A 122 14.55 -5.88 2.70
C GLN A 122 15.06 -7.32 2.83
N HIS A 123 15.96 -7.57 3.78
CA HIS A 123 16.44 -8.92 4.04
C HIS A 123 15.32 -9.87 4.49
N GLY A 124 14.46 -9.44 5.40
CA GLY A 124 13.35 -10.24 5.90
C GLY A 124 12.34 -10.59 4.80
N VAL A 125 11.94 -9.61 3.98
CA VAL A 125 11.03 -9.82 2.85
C VAL A 125 11.65 -10.74 1.79
N LEU A 126 12.95 -10.60 1.54
CA LEU A 126 13.69 -11.48 0.62
C LEU A 126 13.75 -12.94 1.10
N ALA A 127 13.85 -13.15 2.40
CA ALA A 127 13.88 -14.50 2.97
C ALA A 127 12.47 -15.11 3.04
N ASN A 128 11.49 -14.32 3.49
CA ASN A 128 10.08 -14.69 3.53
C ASN A 128 9.21 -13.42 3.53
N PRO A 129 8.48 -13.11 2.44
CA PRO A 129 7.65 -11.91 2.33
C PRO A 129 6.64 -11.76 3.48
N LEU A 130 6.09 -12.88 4.00
CA LEU A 130 5.12 -12.88 5.10
C LEU A 130 5.65 -12.28 6.41
N THR A 131 6.98 -12.10 6.53
CA THR A 131 7.60 -11.46 7.70
C THR A 131 7.11 -10.01 7.89
N TYR A 132 6.87 -9.30 6.79
CA TYR A 132 6.49 -7.88 6.81
C TYR A 132 5.29 -7.55 5.91
N GLU A 133 4.86 -8.49 5.06
CA GLU A 133 3.75 -8.29 4.14
C GLU A 133 2.53 -9.10 4.59
N ILE A 134 1.57 -8.42 5.21
CA ILE A 134 0.26 -9.02 5.53
C ILE A 134 -0.59 -9.29 4.26
N MET A 135 -0.20 -8.69 3.13
CA MET A 135 -0.89 -8.76 1.84
C MET A 135 0.08 -8.42 0.71
N THR A 136 -0.25 -8.85 -0.52
CA THR A 136 0.56 -8.55 -1.71
C THR A 136 -0.07 -7.42 -2.54
N PRO A 137 0.74 -6.61 -3.26
CA PRO A 137 0.22 -5.59 -4.17
C PRO A 137 -0.66 -6.19 -5.29
N ALA A 138 -0.32 -7.39 -5.76
CA ALA A 138 -1.07 -8.10 -6.79
C ALA A 138 -2.50 -8.48 -6.34
N SER A 139 -2.72 -8.70 -5.04
CA SER A 139 -4.05 -8.95 -4.47
C SER A 139 -5.03 -7.80 -4.70
N PHE A 140 -4.51 -6.58 -4.92
CA PHE A 140 -5.28 -5.35 -5.10
C PHE A 140 -5.10 -4.74 -6.50
N GLY A 141 -4.45 -5.46 -7.42
CA GLY A 141 -4.12 -4.94 -8.76
C GLY A 141 -3.19 -3.73 -8.74
N VAL A 142 -2.40 -3.58 -7.69
CA VAL A 142 -1.43 -2.49 -7.55
C VAL A 142 -0.10 -2.94 -8.14
N VAL A 143 0.51 -2.08 -8.95
CA VAL A 143 1.90 -2.25 -9.38
C VAL A 143 2.77 -1.49 -8.39
N ALA A 144 3.60 -2.21 -7.63
CA ALA A 144 4.44 -1.62 -6.60
C ALA A 144 5.89 -2.05 -6.77
N ASN A 145 6.81 -1.11 -6.51
CA ASN A 145 8.21 -1.42 -6.28
C ASN A 145 8.36 -1.78 -4.79
N THR A 146 8.55 -3.07 -4.49
CA THR A 146 8.67 -3.56 -3.11
C THR A 146 10.01 -3.21 -2.47
N ILE A 147 11.05 -2.97 -3.25
CA ILE A 147 12.38 -2.58 -2.75
C ILE A 147 12.70 -1.16 -3.18
N VAL A 148 12.86 -0.27 -2.20
CA VAL A 148 13.30 1.12 -2.42
C VAL A 148 14.72 1.27 -1.92
N LEU A 149 15.62 1.71 -2.81
CA LEU A 149 17.00 1.95 -2.45
C LEU A 149 17.22 3.35 -1.86
N GLY A 150 17.93 3.40 -0.74
CA GLY A 150 18.37 4.62 -0.07
C GLY A 150 19.54 4.36 0.87
N LYS A 151 19.91 5.34 1.70
CA LYS A 151 21.12 5.29 2.56
C LYS A 151 21.19 4.12 3.55
N HIS A 152 20.06 3.48 3.82
CA HIS A 152 19.95 2.33 4.72
C HIS A 152 19.83 0.99 3.99
N SER A 153 19.86 0.99 2.66
CA SER A 153 19.80 -0.22 1.86
C SER A 153 21.15 -0.92 1.88
N GLY A 154 21.12 -2.23 2.06
CA GLY A 154 22.32 -3.06 2.06
C GLY A 154 22.68 -3.58 0.67
N ARG A 155 23.87 -4.18 0.55
CA ARG A 155 24.39 -4.81 -0.68
C ARG A 155 23.40 -5.74 -1.36
N ARG A 156 22.67 -6.57 -0.59
CA ARG A 156 21.67 -7.51 -1.13
C ARG A 156 20.50 -6.81 -1.82
N GLY A 157 20.01 -5.71 -1.26
CA GLY A 157 18.94 -4.92 -1.87
C GLY A 157 19.41 -4.28 -3.18
N LEU A 158 20.64 -3.77 -3.20
CA LEU A 158 21.26 -3.22 -4.41
C LEU A 158 21.47 -4.31 -5.49
N GLU A 159 22.03 -5.46 -5.11
CA GLU A 159 22.26 -6.59 -6.01
C GLU A 159 20.98 -7.07 -6.67
N GLN A 160 19.90 -7.25 -5.91
CA GLN A 160 18.61 -7.63 -6.48
C GLN A 160 18.08 -6.57 -7.43
N LYS A 161 18.17 -5.29 -7.07
CA LYS A 161 17.69 -4.22 -7.93
C LYS A 161 18.47 -4.14 -9.24
N LEU A 162 19.78 -4.39 -9.21
CA LEU A 162 20.60 -4.50 -10.42
C LEU A 162 20.15 -5.69 -11.30
N LYS A 163 19.86 -6.85 -10.69
CA LYS A 163 19.30 -8.01 -11.41
C LYS A 163 17.94 -7.72 -12.05
N GLU A 164 17.05 -7.03 -11.34
CA GLU A 164 15.74 -6.59 -11.86
C GLU A 164 15.89 -5.64 -13.06
N LEU A 165 16.94 -4.82 -13.08
CA LEU A 165 17.29 -3.93 -14.19
C LEU A 165 18.05 -4.64 -15.33
N GLY A 166 18.30 -5.95 -15.22
CA GLY A 166 18.97 -6.76 -16.24
C GLY A 166 20.49 -6.82 -16.14
N TYR A 167 21.08 -6.33 -15.04
CA TYR A 167 22.53 -6.34 -14.81
C TYR A 167 22.93 -7.45 -13.83
N ASN A 168 23.95 -8.22 -14.20
CA ASN A 168 24.53 -9.25 -13.35
C ASN A 168 26.00 -8.91 -13.07
N PHE A 169 26.35 -8.81 -11.79
CA PHE A 169 27.68 -8.48 -11.32
C PHE A 169 28.16 -9.53 -10.32
N ASN A 170 29.48 -9.74 -10.25
CA ASN A 170 30.09 -10.55 -9.19
C ASN A 170 30.16 -9.76 -7.87
N ARG A 171 30.63 -10.43 -6.80
CA ARG A 171 30.62 -9.85 -5.46
C ARG A 171 31.55 -8.63 -5.35
N GLU A 172 32.69 -8.67 -6.02
CA GLU A 172 33.68 -7.60 -6.03
C GLU A 172 33.12 -6.35 -6.71
N GLN A 173 32.48 -6.51 -7.87
CA GLN A 173 31.80 -5.45 -8.61
C GLN A 173 30.62 -4.85 -7.80
N ILE A 174 29.83 -5.70 -7.13
CA ILE A 174 28.75 -5.24 -6.25
C ILE A 174 29.31 -4.39 -5.10
N ASP A 175 30.45 -4.74 -4.52
CA ASP A 175 31.07 -3.95 -3.45
C ASP A 175 31.51 -2.56 -3.95
N GLU A 176 32.11 -2.49 -5.14
CA GLU A 176 32.48 -1.21 -5.75
C GLU A 176 31.27 -0.33 -6.07
N ILE A 177 30.24 -0.90 -6.70
CA ILE A 177 28.99 -0.18 -6.98
C ILE A 177 28.33 0.26 -5.67
N TYR A 178 28.38 -0.57 -4.62
CA TYR A 178 27.83 -0.24 -3.30
C TYR A 178 28.49 0.99 -2.68
N HIS A 179 29.82 1.15 -2.79
CA HIS A 179 30.49 2.35 -2.32
C HIS A 179 30.02 3.62 -3.04
N ARG A 180 29.91 3.57 -4.38
CA ARG A 180 29.38 4.69 -5.19
C ARG A 180 27.92 4.98 -4.83
N PHE A 181 27.12 3.93 -4.70
CA PHE A 181 25.72 3.99 -4.28
C PHE A 181 25.55 4.67 -2.92
N THR A 182 26.33 4.29 -1.90
CA THR A 182 26.22 4.92 -0.56
C THR A 182 26.54 6.40 -0.60
N THR A 183 27.54 6.81 -1.37
CA THR A 183 27.90 8.23 -1.54
C THR A 183 26.78 9.02 -2.23
N LEU A 184 26.11 8.42 -3.22
CA LEU A 184 24.94 9.01 -3.86
C LEU A 184 23.74 9.08 -2.90
N ALA A 185 23.52 8.02 -2.13
CA ALA A 185 22.41 7.90 -1.18
C ALA A 185 22.55 8.83 0.04
N ASP A 186 23.76 9.24 0.39
CA ASP A 186 23.99 10.28 1.39
C ASP A 186 23.53 11.66 0.91
N ARG A 187 23.60 11.90 -0.40
CA ARG A 187 23.20 13.18 -1.03
C ARG A 187 21.75 13.19 -1.49
N LYS A 188 21.18 12.01 -1.78
CA LYS A 188 19.85 11.85 -2.34
C LYS A 188 19.01 10.86 -1.53
N LYS A 189 17.88 11.34 -1.01
CA LYS A 189 17.01 10.58 -0.09
C LYS A 189 16.41 9.31 -0.70
N SER A 190 16.06 9.35 -2.00
CA SER A 190 15.52 8.20 -2.75
C SER A 190 16.31 8.01 -4.03
N ILE A 191 16.83 6.81 -4.23
CA ILE A 191 17.57 6.43 -5.44
C ILE A 191 16.60 5.73 -6.40
N TYR A 192 16.47 6.27 -7.60
CA TYR A 192 15.63 5.73 -8.66
C TYR A 192 16.44 4.87 -9.64
N ASP A 193 15.76 4.07 -10.44
CA ASP A 193 16.37 3.15 -11.40
C ASP A 193 17.37 3.85 -12.34
N GLN A 194 17.04 5.07 -12.79
CA GLN A 194 17.93 5.89 -13.62
C GLN A 194 19.22 6.30 -12.90
N ASP A 195 19.14 6.58 -11.59
CA ASP A 195 20.32 6.89 -10.79
C ASP A 195 21.23 5.66 -10.67
N ILE A 196 20.64 4.47 -10.51
CA ILE A 196 21.39 3.21 -10.43
C ILE A 196 22.10 2.93 -11.75
N VAL A 197 21.41 3.10 -12.89
CA VAL A 197 22.03 2.93 -14.22
C VAL A 197 23.17 3.93 -14.42
N ALA A 198 22.99 5.19 -14.04
CA ALA A 198 24.05 6.22 -14.14
C ALA A 198 25.29 5.89 -13.29
N LEU A 199 25.14 5.17 -12.17
CA LEU A 199 26.28 4.69 -11.37
C LEU A 199 27.15 3.68 -12.15
N LEU A 200 26.57 2.94 -13.10
CA LEU A 200 27.27 1.94 -13.92
C LEU A 200 28.02 2.61 -15.09
N GLU A 201 27.44 3.67 -15.68
CA GLU A 201 28.03 4.39 -16.81
C GLU A 201 29.30 5.17 -16.44
N ALA A 202 29.49 5.52 -15.16
CA ALA A 202 30.71 6.17 -14.66
C ALA A 202 31.98 5.31 -14.86
N GLU A 203 31.83 4.03 -15.21
CA GLU A 203 32.92 3.11 -15.57
C GLU A 203 33.30 3.20 -17.06
N SER A 204 32.52 3.90 -17.88
CA SER A 204 32.64 3.93 -19.36
C SER A 204 33.32 5.18 -19.91
N ALA A 205 33.80 6.10 -19.07
CA ALA A 205 34.56 7.25 -19.55
C ALA A 205 35.99 6.78 -19.90
N PRO A 206 36.41 6.82 -21.18
CA PRO A 206 37.79 6.53 -21.50
C PRO A 206 38.66 7.62 -20.88
N THR A 207 39.70 7.19 -20.18
CA THR A 207 40.83 8.04 -19.82
C THR A 207 41.35 8.70 -21.10
N VAL A 208 41.20 10.02 -21.18
CA VAL A 208 41.91 10.87 -22.14
C VAL A 208 43.08 11.52 -21.43
#